data_AF-A0A392SJM2-F1
#
_entry.id   AF-A0A392SJM2-F1
#
_cell.length_a   1.000
_cell.length_b   1.000
_cell.length_c   1.000
_cell.angle_alpha   90.00
_cell.angle_beta   90.00
_cell.angle_gamma   90.00
#
_symmetry.space_group_name_H-M   'P 1'
#
loop_
_entity.id
_entity.type
_entity.pdbx_description
1 polymer ?
#
loop_
_entity_poly.entity_id
_entity_poly.type
_entity_poly.pdbx_seq_one_letter_code
_entity_poly.pdbx_strand_id
1 'polypeptide(L)'
;MKDFPNVSAYFQRLKLLSDQLRNVGSPVNNHRLVLQLISGLPEAYGSVATLILQSNPLPAFYQARSMLTLEEAGMAIMSRTGSHVALHTTQQRP
;
A
#
# COMPACT_ATOMS: atom_id res chain seq x y z
N MET A 1 -2.06 3.97 -7.92
CA MET A 1 -1.17 4.74 -7.03
C MET A 1 -0.24 5.70 -7.76
N LYS A 2 0.17 5.47 -9.02
CA LYS A 2 1.09 6.37 -9.76
C LYS A 2 0.67 7.86 -9.74
N ASP A 3 -0.63 8.13 -9.70
CA ASP A 3 -1.18 9.50 -9.65
C ASP A 3 -1.51 10.00 -8.23
N PHE A 4 -1.10 9.28 -7.18
CA PHE A 4 -1.45 9.57 -5.79
C PHE A 4 -0.20 9.67 -4.91
N PRO A 5 -0.17 10.62 -3.96
CA PRO A 5 1.02 10.87 -3.15
C PRO A 5 1.32 9.77 -2.11
N ASN A 6 0.33 8.97 -1.72
CA ASN A 6 0.47 7.90 -0.73
C ASN A 6 -0.71 6.92 -0.78
N VAL A 7 -0.60 5.83 -0.02
CA VAL A 7 -1.65 4.79 0.10
C VAL A 7 -2.98 5.38 0.55
N SER A 8 -2.98 6.33 1.50
CA SER A 8 -4.21 6.92 2.04
C SER A 8 -5.00 7.70 0.99
N ALA A 9 -4.33 8.51 0.16
CA ALA A 9 -4.95 9.27 -0.92
C ALA A 9 -5.53 8.34 -2.00
N TYR A 10 -4.78 7.30 -2.39
CA TYR A 10 -5.26 6.31 -3.34
C TYR A 10 -6.48 5.53 -2.80
N PHE A 11 -6.43 5.12 -1.53
CA PHE A 11 -7.54 4.47 -0.85
C PHE A 11 -8.80 5.34 -0.81
N GLN A 12 -8.66 6.63 -0.45
CA GLN A 12 -9.78 7.57 -0.43
C GLN A 12 -10.43 7.71 -1.80
N ARG A 13 -9.64 7.74 -2.88
CA ARG A 13 -10.19 7.80 -4.24
C ARG A 13 -11.01 6.54 -4.59
N LEU A 14 -10.49 5.36 -4.27
CA LEU A 14 -11.22 4.10 -4.48
C LEU A 14 -12.52 4.06 -3.67
N LYS A 15 -12.46 4.51 -2.41
CA LYS A 15 -13.62 4.55 -1.52
C LYS A 15 -14.70 5.47 -2.08
N LEU A 16 -14.32 6.68 -2.50
CA LEU A 16 -15.23 7.64 -3.11
C LEU A 16 -15.92 7.05 -4.35
N LEU A 17 -15.16 6.42 -5.25
CA LEU A 17 -15.72 5.78 -6.44
C LEU A 17 -16.68 4.65 -6.08
N SER A 18 -16.32 3.81 -5.11
CA SER A 18 -17.20 2.75 -4.60
C SER A 18 -18.52 3.31 -4.04
N ASP A 19 -18.46 4.42 -3.31
CA ASP A 19 -19.63 5.05 -2.73
C ASP A 19 -20.52 5.68 -3.81
N GLN A 20 -19.92 6.31 -4.82
CA GLN A 20 -20.64 6.82 -5.99
C GLN A 20 -21.36 5.70 -6.75
N LEU A 21 -20.67 4.58 -7.01
CA LEU A 21 -21.26 3.42 -7.67
C LEU A 21 -22.41 2.82 -6.86
N ARG A 22 -22.27 2.74 -5.53
CA ARG A 22 -23.36 2.33 -4.64
C ARG A 22 -24.57 3.26 -4.76
N ASN A 23 -24.35 4.57 -4.81
CA ASN A 23 -25.43 5.57 -4.88
C ASN A 23 -26.24 5.48 -6.18
N VAL A 24 -25.66 4.94 -7.27
CA VAL A 24 -26.37 4.67 -8.54
C VAL A 24 -26.85 3.22 -8.67
N GLY A 25 -26.96 2.49 -7.55
CA GLY A 25 -27.49 1.13 -7.52
C GLY A 25 -26.51 0.05 -7.99
N SER A 26 -25.22 0.36 -8.11
CA SER A 26 -24.16 -0.55 -8.57
C SER A 26 -23.09 -0.77 -7.50
N PRO A 27 -23.42 -1.35 -6.33
CA PRO A 27 -22.45 -1.52 -5.24
C PRO A 27 -21.30 -2.45 -5.64
N VAL A 28 -20.07 -2.05 -5.27
CA VAL A 28 -18.88 -2.89 -5.44
C VAL A 28 -18.65 -3.68 -4.15
N ASN A 29 -18.48 -5.00 -4.27
CA ASN A 29 -18.21 -5.83 -3.11
C ASN A 29 -16.78 -5.64 -2.56
N ASN A 30 -16.59 -5.98 -1.28
CA ASN A 30 -15.32 -5.79 -0.59
C ASN A 30 -14.15 -6.49 -1.29
N HIS A 31 -14.35 -7.74 -1.73
CA HIS A 31 -13.31 -8.53 -2.37
C HIS A 31 -12.77 -7.84 -3.62
N ARG A 32 -13.67 -7.34 -4.47
CA ARG A 32 -13.30 -6.61 -5.69
C ARG A 32 -12.61 -5.29 -5.37
N LEU A 33 -13.00 -4.59 -4.30
CA LEU A 33 -12.30 -3.37 -3.86
C LEU A 33 -10.87 -3.65 -3.42
N VAL A 34 -10.64 -4.74 -2.69
CA VAL A 34 -9.31 -5.14 -2.21
C VAL A 34 -8.42 -5.54 -3.39
N LEU A 35 -8.95 -6.32 -4.34
CA LEU A 35 -8.21 -6.65 -5.56
C LEU A 35 -7.85 -5.39 -6.35
N GLN A 36 -8.81 -4.45 -6.53
CA GLN A 36 -8.56 -3.20 -7.23
C GLN A 36 -7.50 -2.35 -6.53
N LEU A 37 -7.50 -2.33 -5.20
CA LEU A 37 -6.49 -1.66 -4.39
C LEU A 37 -5.11 -2.23 -4.71
N ILE A 38 -4.96 -3.55 -4.65
CA ILE A 38 -3.69 -4.23 -4.89
C ILE A 38 -3.19 -4.02 -6.33
N SER A 39 -4.07 -4.16 -7.33
CA SER A 39 -3.69 -4.01 -8.74
C SER A 39 -3.17 -2.61 -9.09
N GLY A 40 -3.53 -1.59 -8.30
CA GLY A 40 -3.04 -0.23 -8.52
C GLY A 40 -1.79 0.15 -7.73
N LEU A 41 -1.21 -0.77 -6.96
CA LEU A 41 0.00 -0.51 -6.16
C LEU A 41 1.28 -0.58 -7.01
N PRO A 42 2.31 0.21 -6.67
CA PRO A 42 3.66 0.05 -7.21
C PRO A 42 4.30 -1.25 -6.74
N GLU A 43 5.31 -1.72 -7.48
CA GLU A 43 6.05 -2.96 -7.18
C GLU A 43 6.68 -2.99 -5.78
N ALA A 44 7.03 -1.82 -5.23
CA ALA A 44 7.55 -1.70 -3.86
C ALA A 44 6.65 -2.35 -2.80
N TYR A 45 5.33 -2.42 -3.04
CA TYR A 45 4.35 -3.04 -2.14
C TYR A 45 4.13 -4.53 -2.41
N GLY A 46 4.92 -5.16 -3.29
CA GLY A 46 4.69 -6.54 -3.74
C GLY A 46 4.65 -7.58 -2.62
N SER A 47 5.46 -7.41 -1.59
CA SER A 47 5.50 -8.24 -0.37
C SER A 47 4.14 -8.27 0.34
N VAL A 48 3.68 -7.10 0.76
CA VAL A 48 2.42 -6.92 1.49
C VAL A 48 1.21 -7.21 0.61
N ALA A 49 1.27 -6.89 -0.68
CA ALA A 49 0.22 -7.25 -1.65
C ALA A 49 0.02 -8.77 -1.74
N THR A 50 1.12 -9.52 -1.81
CA THR A 50 1.07 -11.00 -1.81
C THR A 50 0.49 -11.54 -0.50
N LEU A 51 0.90 -10.98 0.65
CA LEU A 51 0.38 -11.35 1.96
C LEU A 51 -1.14 -11.13 2.07
N ILE A 52 -1.62 -10.00 1.58
CA ILE A 52 -3.06 -9.68 1.55
C ILE A 52 -3.80 -10.71 0.69
N LEU A 53 -3.27 -11.06 -0.49
CA LEU A 53 -3.89 -12.03 -1.40
C LEU A 53 -3.91 -13.46 -0.86
N GLN A 54 -2.91 -13.85 -0.07
CA GLN A 54 -2.81 -15.18 0.54
C GLN A 54 -3.67 -15.35 1.81
N SER A 55 -4.17 -14.24 2.37
CA SER A 55 -4.98 -14.27 3.59
C SER A 55 -6.34 -14.95 3.36
N ASN A 56 -6.75 -15.82 4.29
CA ASN A 56 -8.05 -16.51 4.25
C ASN A 56 -8.80 -16.37 5.59
N PRO A 57 -9.94 -15.64 5.64
CA PRO A 57 -10.59 -14.97 4.51
C PRO A 57 -9.82 -13.73 4.04
N LEU A 58 -10.06 -13.31 2.78
CA LEU A 58 -9.47 -12.07 2.25
C LEU A 58 -9.85 -10.89 3.18
N PRO A 59 -8.90 -10.06 3.61
CA PRO A 59 -9.16 -9.01 4.58
C PRO A 59 -10.15 -7.98 4.06
N ALA A 60 -10.80 -7.28 4.98
CA ALA A 60 -11.64 -6.15 4.65
C ALA A 60 -10.82 -5.01 4.01
N PHE A 61 -11.46 -4.20 3.17
CA PHE A 61 -10.82 -3.08 2.47
C PHE A 61 -10.03 -2.15 3.40
N TYR A 62 -10.59 -1.84 4.57
CA TYR A 62 -9.92 -1.02 5.59
C TYR A 62 -8.72 -1.73 6.25
N GLN A 63 -8.80 -3.05 6.43
CA GLN A 63 -7.69 -3.84 6.97
C GLN A 63 -6.52 -3.88 5.97
N ALA A 64 -6.82 -4.10 4.69
CA ALA A 64 -5.83 -4.04 3.62
C ALA A 64 -5.13 -2.67 3.58
N ARG A 65 -5.86 -1.56 3.74
CA ARG A 65 -5.25 -0.22 3.89
C ARG A 65 -4.28 -0.17 5.07
N SER A 66 -4.68 -0.67 6.23
CA SER A 66 -3.83 -0.64 7.43
C SER A 66 -2.52 -1.39 7.21
N MET A 67 -2.57 -2.56 6.57
CA MET A 67 -1.37 -3.34 6.22
C MET A 67 -0.46 -2.56 5.26
N LEU A 68 -1.03 -1.93 4.23
CA LEU A 68 -0.28 -1.13 3.27
C LEU A 68 0.34 0.13 3.88
N THR A 69 -0.37 0.81 4.80
CA THR A 69 0.18 1.96 5.51
C THR A 69 1.32 1.57 6.46
N LEU A 70 1.25 0.37 7.06
CA LEU A 70 2.35 -0.16 7.86
C LEU A 70 3.60 -0.41 7.00
N GLU A 71 3.41 -1.00 5.81
CA GLU A 71 4.51 -1.19 4.86
C GLU A 71 5.11 0.15 4.41
N GLU A 72 4.27 1.14 4.07
CA GLU A 72 4.71 2.50 3.69
C GLU A 72 5.59 3.14 4.79
N ALA A 73 5.21 2.99 6.06
CA ALA A 73 6.00 3.46 7.20
C ALA A 73 7.32 2.68 7.35
N GLY A 74 7.31 1.36 7.15
CA GLY A 74 8.50 0.52 7.17
C GLY A 74 9.51 0.93 6.08
N MET A 75 9.04 1.18 4.86
CA MET A 75 9.87 1.67 3.76
C MET A 75 10.50 3.05 4.06
N ALA A 76 9.74 3.94 4.70
CA ALA A 76 10.24 5.25 5.10
C ALA A 76 11.36 5.15 6.16
N ILE A 77 11.23 4.23 7.11
CA ILE A 77 12.30 3.95 8.09
C ILE A 77 13.53 3.39 7.38
N MET A 78 13.36 2.40 6.51
CA MET A 78 14.47 1.72 5.82
C MET A 78 15.25 2.67 4.89
N SER A 79 14.55 3.60 4.24
CA SER A 79 15.16 4.67 3.45
C SER A 79 16.03 5.62 4.30
N ARG A 80 15.62 5.90 5.55
CA ARG A 80 16.40 6.72 6.51
C ARG A 80 17.59 5.96 7.08
N THR A 81 17.47 4.66 7.31
CA THR A 81 18.57 3.87 7.85
C THR A 81 19.63 3.59 6.79
N GLY A 82 19.23 3.29 5.54
CA GLY A 82 20.17 3.07 4.42
C GLY A 82 21.06 4.29 4.12
N SER A 83 20.55 5.50 4.34
CA SER A 83 21.31 6.75 4.20
C SER A 83 22.32 6.96 5.35
N HIS A 84 22.11 6.38 6.53
CA HIS A 84 23.07 6.45 7.64
C HIS A 84 24.24 5.46 7.48
N VAL A 85 24.01 4.28 6.89
CA VAL A 85 25.09 3.28 6.71
C VAL A 85 26.07 3.68 5.59
N ALA A 86 25.59 4.41 4.58
CA ALA A 86 26.41 4.88 3.46
C ALA A 86 27.48 5.94 3.86
N LEU A 87 27.33 6.62 5.00
CA LEU A 87 28.26 7.65 5.46
C LEU A 87 29.47 7.10 6.25
N HIS A 88 29.46 5.82 6.65
CA HIS A 88 30.49 5.27 7.54
C HIS A 88 31.60 4.43 6.87
N THR A 89 31.60 4.27 5.55
CA THR A 89 32.58 3.40 4.85
C THR A 89 33.70 4.12 4.10
N THR A 90 33.79 5.45 4.16
CA THR A 90 34.99 6.13 3.69
C THR A 90 35.90 6.41 4.87
N GLN A 91 37.12 5.86 4.81
CA GLN A 91 38.31 6.23 5.58
C GLN A 91 38.67 5.30 6.76
N GLN A 92 39.50 4.31 6.48
CA GLN A 92 40.88 4.27 6.98
C GLN A 92 41.62 3.04 6.42
N ARG A 93 42.63 3.29 5.60
CA ARG A 93 43.62 2.31 5.15
C ARG A 93 45.00 2.86 5.49
N PRO A 94 45.75 2.29 6.44
CA PRO A 94 47.21 2.31 6.42
C PRO A 94 47.75 1.24 5.45
#